data_AF-A0A846T0M2-F1
#
_entry.id   AF-A0A846T0M2-F1
#
_cell.length_a   1.000
_cell.length_b   1.000
_cell.length_c   1.000
_cell.angle_alpha   90.00
_cell.angle_beta   90.00
_cell.angle_gamma   90.00
#
_symmetry.space_group_name_H-M   'P 1'
#
loop_
_entity.id
_entity.type
_entity.pdbx_description
1 polymer ?
#
loop_
_entity_poly.entity_id
_entity_poly.type
_entity_poly.pdbx_seq_one_letter_code
_entity_poly.pdbx_strand_id
1 'polypeptide(L)'
;MLQPQFGGRVVALMVFVGALALSVIFNLNKFDDLNSFVPYVVTLLYTVGDPLLLGGTVIIASILAGGEVARPWWLVLIGLIFYYLADLIYTYLVVQEQYATGDVIDIGWLLAFGFIAVAALMTRSIFKE
;
A
#
# COMPACT_ATOMS: atom_id res chain seq x y z
N MET A 1 -12.12 14.26 20.60
CA MET A 1 -10.83 13.54 20.55
C MET A 1 -10.84 12.67 19.31
N LEU A 2 -9.96 12.94 18.33
CA LEU A 2 -9.87 12.16 17.08
C LEU A 2 -9.24 10.79 17.40
N GLN A 3 -10.05 9.82 17.80
CA GLN A 3 -9.60 8.45 18.01
C GLN A 3 -10.26 7.53 16.99
N PRO A 4 -9.53 6.54 16.45
CA PRO A 4 -10.16 5.55 15.58
C PRO A 4 -11.15 4.76 16.41
N GLN A 5 -12.38 4.66 15.89
CA GLN A 5 -13.41 3.76 16.40
C GLN A 5 -12.84 2.34 16.53
N PHE A 6 -13.33 1.57 17.51
CA PHE A 6 -12.84 0.22 17.80
C PHE A 6 -12.76 -0.65 16.54
N GLY A 7 -13.81 -0.61 15.70
CA GLY A 7 -13.83 -1.33 14.41
C GLY A 7 -12.70 -0.92 13.47
N GLY A 8 -12.34 0.36 13.41
CA GLY A 8 -11.24 0.85 12.56
C GLY A 8 -9.87 0.30 12.97
N ARG A 9 -9.64 0.14 14.28
CA ARG A 9 -8.40 -0.48 14.81
C ARG A 9 -8.31 -1.95 14.43
N VAL A 10 -9.42 -2.68 14.53
CA VAL A 10 -9.49 -4.10 14.16
C VAL A 10 -9.26 -4.28 12.66
N VAL A 11 -9.90 -3.47 11.82
CA VAL A 11 -9.68 -3.52 10.35
C VAL A 11 -8.24 -3.18 9.99
N ALA A 12 -7.66 -2.13 10.59
CA ALA A 12 -6.26 -1.77 10.35
C ALA A 12 -5.30 -2.90 10.73
N LEU A 13 -5.53 -3.56 11.87
CA LEU A 13 -4.72 -4.69 12.30
C LEU A 13 -4.85 -5.88 11.33
N MET A 14 -6.07 -6.20 10.89
CA MET A 14 -6.28 -7.27 9.91
C MET A 14 -5.58 -6.98 8.57
N VAL A 15 -5.69 -5.74 8.08
CA VAL A 15 -5.01 -5.30 6.85
C VAL A 15 -3.50 -5.36 7.02
N PHE A 16 -2.96 -4.84 8.12
CA PHE A 16 -1.54 -4.88 8.42
C PHE A 16 -1.00 -6.31 8.49
N VAL A 17 -1.64 -7.18 9.27
CA VAL A 17 -1.18 -8.57 9.43
C VAL A 17 -1.32 -9.36 8.12
N GLY A 18 -2.42 -9.18 7.39
CA GLY A 18 -2.63 -9.83 6.11
C GLY A 18 -1.61 -9.40 5.06
N ALA A 19 -1.37 -8.10 4.93
CA ALA A 19 -0.35 -7.56 4.03
C ALA A 19 1.06 -7.95 4.47
N LEU A 20 1.36 -7.96 5.77
CA LEU A 20 2.68 -8.38 6.25
C LEU A 20 2.92 -9.86 5.92
N ALA A 21 1.94 -10.72 6.18
CA ALA A 21 2.04 -12.15 5.86
C ALA A 21 2.28 -12.38 4.36
N LEU A 22 1.49 -11.71 3.50
CA LEU A 22 1.65 -11.83 2.05
C LEU A 22 3.01 -11.28 1.58
N SER A 23 3.44 -10.15 2.14
CA SER A 23 4.73 -9.53 1.79
C SER A 23 5.91 -10.42 2.18
N VAL A 24 5.85 -11.03 3.36
CA VAL A 24 6.85 -12.02 3.80
C VAL A 24 6.87 -13.22 2.85
N ILE A 25 5.71 -13.78 2.48
CA ILE A 25 5.65 -14.94 1.58
C ILE A 25 6.31 -14.64 0.21
N PHE A 26 6.05 -13.46 -0.35
CA PHE A 26 6.56 -13.08 -1.67
C PHE A 26 8.03 -12.66 -1.65
N ASN A 27 8.52 -12.09 -0.55
CA ASN A 27 9.91 -11.62 -0.43
C ASN A 27 10.85 -12.65 0.22
N LEU A 28 10.33 -13.74 0.80
CA LEU A 28 11.16 -14.72 1.52
C LEU A 28 12.30 -15.26 0.64
N ASN A 29 11.97 -15.76 -0.55
CA ASN A 29 12.95 -16.31 -1.48
C ASN A 29 13.93 -15.24 -1.97
N LYS A 30 13.47 -13.99 -2.07
CA LYS A 30 14.32 -12.88 -2.48
C LYS A 30 15.43 -12.65 -1.46
N PHE A 31 15.15 -12.74 -0.15
CA PHE A 31 16.17 -12.52 0.88
C PHE A 31 17.34 -13.52 0.81
N ASP A 32 17.09 -14.75 0.38
CA ASP A 32 18.13 -15.78 0.25
C ASP A 32 19.12 -15.47 -0.89
N ASP A 33 18.67 -14.75 -1.92
CA ASP A 33 19.48 -14.41 -3.11
C ASP A 33 20.27 -13.09 -2.94
N LEU A 34 20.05 -12.34 -1.85
CA LEU A 34 20.66 -11.02 -1.66
C LEU A 34 22.07 -11.10 -1.07
N ASN A 35 23.07 -10.89 -1.91
CA ASN A 35 24.49 -10.88 -1.52
C ASN A 35 25.02 -9.50 -1.05
N SER A 36 24.17 -8.49 -0.95
CA SER A 36 24.60 -7.12 -0.64
C SER A 36 23.65 -6.37 0.29
N PHE A 37 24.22 -5.50 1.12
CA PHE A 37 23.52 -4.79 2.19
C PHE A 37 22.38 -3.89 1.68
N VAL A 38 22.60 -3.15 0.59
CA VAL A 38 21.62 -2.17 0.09
C VAL A 38 20.33 -2.85 -0.40
N PRO A 39 20.35 -3.84 -1.32
CA PRO A 39 19.17 -4.59 -1.72
C PRO A 39 18.45 -5.27 -0.55
N TYR A 40 19.19 -5.76 0.45
CA TYR A 40 18.62 -6.36 1.64
C TYR A 40 17.77 -5.37 2.43
N VAL A 41 18.33 -4.20 2.74
CA VAL A 41 17.61 -3.13 3.45
C VAL A 41 16.41 -2.66 2.65
N VAL A 42 16.56 -2.47 1.33
CA VAL A 42 15.45 -2.05 0.46
C VAL A 42 14.31 -3.08 0.49
N THR A 43 14.63 -4.37 0.36
CA THR A 43 13.63 -5.46 0.39
C THR A 43 12.94 -5.54 1.75
N LEU A 44 13.69 -5.34 2.85
CA LEU A 44 13.13 -5.26 4.20
C LEU A 44 12.17 -4.07 4.35
N LEU A 45 12.53 -2.91 3.81
CA LEU A 45 11.69 -1.72 3.84
C LEU A 45 10.39 -1.91 3.06
N TYR A 46 10.38 -2.58 1.91
CA TYR A 46 9.14 -2.96 1.23
C TYR A 46 8.35 -4.01 2.02
N THR A 47 9.04 -5.00 2.57
CA THR A 47 8.40 -6.10 3.33
C THR A 47 7.58 -5.59 4.51
N VAL A 48 8.10 -4.59 5.23
CA VAL A 48 7.47 -4.03 6.42
C VAL A 48 6.74 -2.71 6.16
N GLY A 49 7.29 -1.87 5.29
CA GLY A 49 6.80 -0.53 5.01
C GLY A 49 5.44 -0.51 4.33
N ASP A 50 5.21 -1.37 3.33
CA ASP A 50 3.93 -1.36 2.61
C ASP A 50 2.76 -1.81 3.50
N PRO A 51 2.88 -2.89 4.30
CA PRO A 51 1.86 -3.23 5.30
C PRO A 51 1.59 -2.09 6.29
N LEU A 52 2.64 -1.40 6.75
CA LEU A 52 2.51 -0.24 7.64
C LEU A 52 1.75 0.91 6.96
N LEU A 53 2.04 1.20 5.69
CA LEU A 53 1.34 2.21 4.90
C LEU A 53 -0.14 1.87 4.76
N LEU A 54 -0.47 0.62 4.44
CA LEU A 54 -1.86 0.16 4.32
C LEU A 54 -2.62 0.25 5.66
N GLY A 55 -2.07 -0.34 6.72
CA GLY A 55 -2.67 -0.30 8.05
C GLY A 55 -2.81 1.13 8.59
N GLY A 56 -1.78 1.96 8.42
CA GLY A 56 -1.78 3.37 8.81
C GLY A 56 -2.84 4.18 8.06
N THR A 57 -3.00 3.94 6.76
CA THR A 57 -4.03 4.60 5.95
C THR A 57 -5.44 4.21 6.41
N VAL A 58 -5.68 2.94 6.77
CA VAL A 58 -6.95 2.50 7.36
C VAL A 58 -7.22 3.20 8.69
N ILE A 59 -6.21 3.36 9.54
CA ILE A 59 -6.34 4.12 10.80
C ILE A 59 -6.75 5.57 10.50
N ILE A 60 -6.07 6.24 9.58
CA ILE A 60 -6.37 7.63 9.22
C ILE A 60 -7.79 7.74 8.67
N ALA A 61 -8.16 6.90 7.71
CA ALA A 61 -9.50 6.88 7.13
C ALA A 61 -10.59 6.60 8.20
N SER A 62 -10.28 5.76 9.18
CA SER A 62 -11.18 5.44 10.30
C SER A 62 -11.31 6.57 11.33
N ILE A 63 -10.24 7.33 11.58
CA ILE A 63 -10.27 8.52 12.45
C ILE A 63 -11.13 9.61 11.84
N LEU A 64 -11.06 9.76 10.51
CA LEU A 64 -11.79 10.78 9.77
C LEU A 64 -13.22 10.36 9.40
N ALA A 65 -13.59 9.11 9.70
CA ALA A 65 -14.90 8.54 9.37
C ALA A 65 -16.05 9.40 9.89
N GLY A 66 -17.02 9.68 9.02
CA GLY A 66 -18.14 10.58 9.29
C GLY A 66 -17.92 12.03 8.83
N GLY A 67 -16.69 12.43 8.52
CA GLY A 67 -16.39 13.70 7.88
C GLY A 67 -16.24 13.60 6.35
N GLU A 68 -16.34 14.72 5.65
CA GLU A 68 -16.18 14.78 4.18
C GLU A 68 -14.79 14.35 3.72
N VAL A 69 -13.77 14.60 4.56
CA VAL A 69 -12.37 14.25 4.31
C VAL A 69 -12.12 12.73 4.39
N ALA A 70 -13.04 11.92 4.95
CA ALA A 70 -12.86 10.47 5.03
C ALA A 70 -12.80 9.80 3.64
N ARG A 71 -13.63 10.28 2.70
CA ARG A 71 -13.78 9.67 1.36
C ARG A 71 -12.47 9.70 0.56
N PRO A 72 -11.76 10.84 0.46
CA PRO A 72 -10.42 10.87 -0.13
C PRO A 72 -9.46 9.82 0.44
N TRP A 73 -9.44 9.61 1.76
CA TRP A 73 -8.52 8.65 2.39
C TRP A 73 -8.84 7.20 2.05
N TRP A 74 -10.10 6.84 1.86
CA TRP A 74 -10.46 5.52 1.32
C TRP A 74 -10.00 5.35 -0.12
N LEU A 75 -10.00 6.42 -0.91
CA LEU A 75 -9.47 6.38 -2.27
C LEU A 75 -7.93 6.26 -2.30
N VAL A 76 -7.24 6.94 -1.37
CA VAL A 76 -5.80 6.72 -1.13
C VAL A 76 -5.52 5.26 -0.79
N LEU A 77 -6.32 4.65 0.09
CA LEU A 77 -6.16 3.24 0.45
C LEU A 77 -6.28 2.33 -0.78
N ILE A 78 -7.27 2.56 -1.65
CA ILE A 78 -7.41 1.80 -2.91
C ILE A 78 -6.15 1.96 -3.76
N GLY A 79 -5.64 3.18 -3.91
CA GLY A 79 -4.39 3.43 -4.65
C GLY A 79 -3.20 2.67 -4.06
N LEU A 80 -3.03 2.70 -2.73
CA LEU A 80 -1.96 1.98 -2.05
C LEU A 80 -2.10 0.45 -2.17
N ILE A 81 -3.32 -0.09 -2.25
CA ILE A 81 -3.52 -1.53 -2.51
C ILE A 81 -3.02 -1.89 -3.91
N PHE A 82 -3.31 -1.07 -4.93
CA PHE A 82 -2.77 -1.28 -6.28
C PHE A 82 -1.24 -1.21 -6.30
N TYR A 83 -0.67 -0.22 -5.60
CA TYR A 83 0.78 -0.07 -5.48
C TYR A 83 1.42 -1.31 -4.86
N TYR A 84 0.93 -1.72 -3.69
CA TYR A 84 1.41 -2.87 -2.95
C TYR A 84 1.31 -4.17 -3.76
N LEU A 85 0.17 -4.43 -4.40
CA LEU A 85 0.00 -5.63 -5.23
C LEU A 85 0.92 -5.63 -6.45
N ALA A 86 1.11 -4.47 -7.10
CA ALA A 86 2.05 -4.33 -8.21
C ALA A 86 3.49 -4.64 -7.76
N ASP A 87 3.93 -4.11 -6.61
CA ASP A 87 5.28 -4.35 -6.07
C ASP A 87 5.52 -5.83 -5.70
N LEU A 88 4.51 -6.50 -5.14
CA LEU A 88 4.60 -7.94 -4.85
C LEU A 88 4.74 -8.76 -6.13
N ILE A 89 3.86 -8.52 -7.11
CA ILE A 89 3.86 -9.30 -8.35
C ILE A 89 5.13 -9.00 -9.15
N TYR A 90 5.54 -7.73 -9.24
CA TYR A 90 6.81 -7.31 -9.83
C TYR A 90 7.98 -8.06 -9.20
N THR A 91 8.05 -8.04 -7.87
CA THR A 91 9.14 -8.71 -7.14
C THR A 91 9.17 -10.20 -7.46
N TYR A 92 8.01 -10.86 -7.44
CA TYR A 92 7.91 -12.26 -7.82
C TYR A 92 8.38 -12.53 -9.25
N LEU A 93 7.90 -11.75 -10.22
CA LEU A 93 8.27 -11.91 -11.63
C LEU A 93 9.75 -11.65 -11.89
N VAL A 94 10.37 -10.70 -11.17
CA VAL A 94 11.81 -10.44 -11.26
C VAL A 94 12.62 -11.62 -10.76
N VAL A 95 12.23 -12.21 -9.61
CA VAL A 95 12.90 -13.41 -9.07
C VAL A 95 12.77 -14.60 -10.01
N GLN A 96 11.63 -14.72 -10.71
CA GLN A 96 11.41 -15.77 -11.71
C GLN A 96 12.04 -15.45 -13.08
N GLU A 97 12.73 -14.32 -13.24
CA GLU A 97 13.26 -13.83 -14.52
C GLU A 97 12.20 -13.69 -15.64
N GLN A 98 10.94 -13.45 -15.25
CA GLN A 98 9.77 -13.37 -16.14
C GLN A 98 9.27 -11.94 -16.37
N TYR A 99 9.78 -10.98 -15.60
CA TYR A 99 9.39 -9.59 -15.78
C TYR A 99 10.00 -8.97 -17.04
N ALA A 100 9.18 -8.27 -17.82
CA ALA A 100 9.62 -7.42 -18.91
C ALA A 100 8.90 -6.06 -18.84
N THR A 101 9.60 -4.98 -19.19
CA THR A 101 9.00 -3.64 -19.25
C THR A 101 7.81 -3.62 -20.20
N GLY A 102 6.69 -3.03 -19.78
CA GLY A 102 5.43 -3.04 -20.52
C GLY A 102 4.51 -4.21 -20.16
N ASP A 103 4.87 -5.00 -19.14
CA ASP A 103 3.99 -6.03 -18.60
C ASP A 103 2.69 -5.41 -18.05
N VAL A 104 1.61 -6.19 -18.04
CA VAL A 104 0.30 -5.74 -17.57
C VAL A 104 0.34 -5.24 -16.11
N ILE A 105 1.28 -5.75 -15.30
CA ILE A 105 1.44 -5.32 -13.91
C ILE A 105 1.86 -3.86 -13.80
N ASP A 106 2.47 -3.28 -14.84
CA ASP A 106 2.91 -1.87 -14.86
C ASP A 106 1.73 -0.89 -14.70
N ILE A 107 0.53 -1.33 -15.10
CA ILE A 107 -0.72 -0.59 -14.94
C ILE A 107 -1.05 -0.39 -13.45
N GLY A 108 -0.61 -1.28 -12.57
CA GLY A 108 -0.86 -1.20 -11.13
C GLY A 108 -0.33 0.10 -10.51
N TRP A 109 0.90 0.51 -10.83
CA TRP A 109 1.44 1.78 -10.35
C TRP A 109 0.72 2.99 -10.94
N LEU A 110 0.34 2.92 -12.22
CA LEU A 110 -0.42 4.00 -12.86
C LEU A 110 -1.78 4.20 -12.18
N LEU A 111 -2.50 3.12 -11.90
CA LEU A 111 -3.76 3.15 -11.16
C LEU A 111 -3.55 3.67 -9.73
N ALA A 112 -2.49 3.22 -9.06
CA ALA A 112 -2.16 3.69 -7.71
C ALA A 112 -2.02 5.21 -7.65
N PHE A 113 -1.17 5.78 -8.51
CA PHE A 113 -0.99 7.23 -8.59
C PHE A 113 -2.25 7.94 -9.07
N GLY A 114 -3.03 7.35 -9.97
CA GLY A 114 -4.32 7.88 -10.41
C GLY A 114 -5.31 8.04 -9.26
N PHE A 115 -5.49 7.00 -8.44
CA PHE A 115 -6.38 7.07 -7.27
C PHE A 115 -5.92 8.10 -6.23
N ILE A 116 -4.62 8.17 -5.96
CA ILE A 116 -4.04 9.17 -5.04
C ILE A 116 -4.24 10.58 -5.59
N ALA A 117 -4.05 10.80 -6.89
CA ALA A 117 -4.28 12.08 -7.54
C ALA A 117 -5.75 12.51 -7.45
N VAL A 118 -6.70 11.61 -7.72
CA VAL A 118 -8.13 11.89 -7.57
C VAL A 118 -8.48 12.21 -6.11
N ALA A 119 -7.90 11.47 -5.15
CA ALA A 119 -8.10 11.75 -3.72
C ALA A 119 -7.63 13.16 -3.34
N ALA A 120 -6.49 13.59 -3.87
CA ALA A 120 -5.98 14.94 -3.65
C ALA A 120 -6.91 16.01 -4.26
N LEU A 121 -7.47 15.77 -5.45
CA LEU A 121 -8.44 16.68 -6.08
C LEU A 121 -9.74 16.78 -5.28
N MET A 122 -10.26 15.66 -4.80
CA MET A 122 -11.45 15.63 -3.92
C MET A 122 -11.19 16.38 -2.61
N THR A 123 -10.01 16.21 -2.03
CA THR A 123 -9.64 16.94 -0.81
C THR A 123 -9.62 18.44 -1.06
N ARG A 124 -9.04 18.88 -2.19
CA ARG A 124 -9.00 20.29 -2.57
C ARG A 124 -10.39 20.89 -2.80
N SER A 125 -11.35 20.14 -3.35
CA SER A 125 -12.70 20.68 -3.56
C SER A 125 -13.43 20.93 -2.23
N ILE A 126 -13.20 20.10 -1.21
CA ILE A 126 -13.79 20.27 0.13
C ILE A 126 -13.33 21.58 0.78
N PHE A 127 -12.07 21.98 0.61
CA PHE A 127 -11.50 23.18 1.24
C PHE A 127 -11.64 24.47 0.41
N LYS A 128 -12.33 24.42 -0.73
CA LYS A 128 -12.53 25.57 -1.62
C LYS A 128 -13.90 26.23 -1.48
N GLU A 129 -14.75 25.69 -0.62
CA GLU A 129 -15.96 26.35 -0.11
C GLU A 129 -15.64 27.19 1.13
#